data_AF-A0A1G5LHM1-F1
#
_entry.id   AF-A0A1G5LHM1-F1
#
_cell.length_a   1.000
_cell.length_b   1.000
_cell.length_c   1.000
_cell.angle_alpha   90.00
_cell.angle_beta   90.00
_cell.angle_gamma   90.00
#
_symmetry.space_group_name_H-M   'P 1'
#
loop_
_entity.id
_entity.type
_entity.pdbx_description
1 polymer ?
#
loop_
_entity_poly.entity_id
_entity_poly.type
_entity_poly.pdbx_seq_one_letter_code
_entity_poly.pdbx_strand_id
1 'polypeptide(L)'
;MLRNLCREYYDLVDDRANIKKKLSNDLRVAFPGYEKVFSDITGNTSLVILKSYSTPEAIINAPKEDVLNLILLFLKRVFYGLEKLITS
;
A
#
# COMPACT_ATOMS: atom_id res chain seq x y z
N MET A 1 -20.52 -25.44 12.60
CA MET A 1 -19.80 -25.01 11.38
C MET A 1 -19.83 -23.49 11.18
N LEU A 2 -20.99 -22.84 11.02
CA LEU A 2 -21.06 -21.39 10.74
C LEU A 2 -20.39 -20.49 11.80
N ARG A 3 -20.55 -20.83 13.09
CA ARG A 3 -19.93 -20.11 14.21
C ARG A 3 -18.40 -20.12 14.18
N ASN A 4 -17.77 -21.15 13.62
CA ASN A 4 -16.31 -21.21 13.49
C ASN A 4 -15.85 -20.28 12.36
N LEU A 5 -16.57 -20.28 11.23
CA LEU A 5 -16.30 -19.39 10.11
C LEU A 5 -16.45 -17.91 10.48
N CYS A 6 -17.47 -17.56 11.27
CA CYS A 6 -17.64 -16.20 11.77
C CYS A 6 -16.49 -15.78 12.69
N ARG A 7 -16.01 -16.68 13.54
CA ARG A 7 -14.88 -16.40 14.44
C ARG A 7 -13.59 -16.19 13.64
N GLU A 8 -13.29 -17.11 12.72
CA GLU A 8 -12.13 -17.02 11.83
C GLU A 8 -12.16 -15.74 10.99
N TYR A 9 -13.33 -15.31 10.53
CA TYR A 9 -13.48 -14.00 9.89
C TYR A 9 -13.04 -12.83 10.79
N TYR A 10 -13.48 -12.80 12.05
CA TYR A 10 -13.08 -11.74 12.97
C TYR A 10 -11.59 -11.80 13.33
N ASP A 11 -11.03 -13.00 13.46
CA ASP A 11 -9.60 -13.20 13.68
C ASP A 11 -8.80 -12.64 12.50
N LEU A 12 -9.21 -12.94 11.25
CA LEU A 12 -8.59 -12.37 10.05
C LEU A 12 -8.72 -10.84 9.94
N VAL A 13 -9.85 -10.28 10.39
CA VAL A 13 -10.06 -8.82 10.42
C VAL A 13 -9.13 -8.16 11.43
N ASP A 14 -8.96 -8.75 12.61
CA ASP A 14 -8.03 -8.25 13.62
C ASP A 14 -6.57 -8.40 13.15
N ASP A 15 -6.22 -9.54 12.57
CA ASP A 15 -4.90 -9.79 11.98
C ASP A 15 -4.57 -8.75 10.91
N ARG A 16 -5.53 -8.43 10.03
CA ARG A 16 -5.35 -7.36 9.04
C ARG A 16 -5.07 -6.01 9.70
N ALA A 17 -5.79 -5.67 10.77
CA ALA A 17 -5.57 -4.43 11.51
C ALA A 17 -4.20 -4.42 12.20
N ASN A 18 -3.78 -5.56 12.77
CA ASN A 18 -2.49 -5.74 13.43
C ASN A 18 -1.32 -5.63 12.43
N ILE A 19 -1.43 -6.23 11.24
CA ILE A 19 -0.44 -6.09 10.17
C ILE A 19 -0.32 -4.62 9.73
N LYS A 20 -1.45 -3.92 9.56
CA LYS A 20 -1.44 -2.49 9.19
C LYS A 20 -0.76 -1.63 10.26
N LYS A 21 -1.05 -1.88 11.54
CA LYS A 21 -0.40 -1.18 12.66
C LYS A 21 1.10 -1.47 12.72
N LYS A 22 1.49 -2.74 12.57
CA LYS A 22 2.90 -3.14 12.58
C LYS A 22 3.68 -2.45 11.45
N LEU A 23 3.17 -2.51 10.22
CA LEU A 23 3.80 -1.85 9.07
C LEU A 23 3.92 -0.34 9.30
N SER A 24 2.89 0.31 9.84
CA SER A 24 2.92 1.74 10.15
C SER A 24 4.00 2.08 11.19
N ASN A 25 4.10 1.27 12.26
CA ASN A 25 5.14 1.45 13.27
C ASN A 25 6.55 1.25 12.70
N ASP A 26 6.76 0.18 11.92
CA ASP A 26 8.05 -0.11 11.29
C ASP A 26 8.48 1.03 10.35
N LEU A 27 7.54 1.55 9.54
CA LEU A 27 7.79 2.70 8.67
C LEU A 27 8.03 3.99 9.44
N ARG A 28 7.39 4.21 10.59
CA ARG A 28 7.62 5.39 11.40
C ARG A 28 9.05 5.44 11.97
N VAL A 29 9.64 4.26 12.23
CA VAL A 29 11.03 4.12 12.71
C VAL A 29 12.02 4.18 11.56
N ALA A 30 11.80 3.42 10.49
CA ALA A 30 12.72 3.33 9.35
C ALA A 30 12.64 4.52 8.38
N PHE A 31 11.47 5.16 8.30
CA PHE A 31 11.10 6.16 7.29
C PHE A 31 10.26 7.29 7.91
N PRO A 32 10.84 8.10 8.81
CA PRO A 32 10.13 9.20 9.43
C PRO A 32 9.63 10.20 8.37
N GLY A 33 8.30 10.35 8.25
CA GLY A 33 7.66 11.24 7.28
C GLY A 33 6.92 10.56 6.13
N TYR A 34 6.99 9.23 6.00
CA TYR A 34 6.28 8.50 4.95
C TYR A 34 4.76 8.74 4.95
N GLU A 35 4.15 8.78 6.14
CA GLU A 35 2.72 9.07 6.34
C GLU A 35 2.29 10.46 5.84
N LYS A 36 3.22 11.42 5.72
CA LYS A 36 2.94 12.75 5.16
C LYS A 36 2.92 12.75 3.63
N VAL A 37 3.59 11.79 3.00
CA VAL A 37 3.67 11.67 1.54
C VAL A 37 2.49 10.86 1.02
N PHE A 38 2.10 9.80 1.73
CA PHE A 38 0.99 8.94 1.36
C PHE A 38 -0.10 8.97 2.43
N SER A 39 -1.30 9.43 2.05
CA SER A 39 -2.47 9.40 2.93
C SER A 39 -2.90 7.98 3.32
N ASP A 40 -2.59 6.98 2.48
CA ASP A 40 -2.79 5.57 2.80
C ASP A 40 -1.48 4.78 2.64
N ILE A 41 -0.86 4.45 3.77
CA ILE A 41 0.35 3.63 3.87
C ILE A 41 0.10 2.21 3.33
N THR A 42 -1.14 1.71 3.45
CA THR A 42 -1.54 0.42 2.89
C THR A 42 -2.10 0.51 1.48
N GLY A 43 -2.05 1.69 0.87
CA GLY A 43 -2.53 1.90 -0.49
C GLY A 43 -1.67 1.16 -1.50
N ASN A 44 -2.29 0.74 -2.61
CA ASN A 44 -1.60 -0.02 -3.66
C ASN A 44 -0.33 0.69 -4.15
N THR A 45 -0.37 2.01 -4.32
CA THR A 45 0.79 2.81 -4.74
C THR A 45 1.92 2.77 -3.71
N SER A 46 1.58 2.94 -2.43
CA SER A 46 2.52 2.86 -1.31
C SER A 46 3.20 1.49 -1.24
N LEU A 47 2.41 0.42 -1.28
CA LEU A 47 2.92 -0.96 -1.22
C LEU A 47 3.84 -1.30 -2.39
N VAL A 48 3.56 -0.81 -3.60
CA VAL A 48 4.44 -1.05 -4.75
C VAL A 48 5.73 -0.26 -4.62
N ILE A 49 5.68 0.99 -4.17
CA ILE A 49 6.89 1.78 -3.91
C ILE A 49 7.77 1.09 -2.88
N LEU A 50 7.19 0.62 -1.77
CA LEU A 50 7.93 -0.13 -0.75
C LEU A 50 8.48 -1.47 -1.27
N LYS A 51 7.78 -2.09 -2.22
CA LYS A 51 8.22 -3.34 -2.86
C LYS A 51 9.37 -3.10 -3.85
N SER A 52 9.32 -2.01 -4.61
CA SER A 52 10.37 -1.63 -5.56
C SER A 52 11.58 -1.00 -4.85
N TYR A 53 11.35 -0.32 -3.73
CA TYR A 53 12.35 0.40 -2.97
C TYR A 53 12.18 0.10 -1.48
N SER A 54 12.86 -0.93 -1.00
CA SER A 54 12.69 -1.44 0.37
C SER A 54 13.42 -0.63 1.44
N THR A 55 14.24 0.35 1.07
CA THR A 55 15.01 1.20 2.00
C THR A 55 14.89 2.68 1.66
N PRO A 56 15.08 3.58 2.65
CA PRO A 56 14.97 5.02 2.43
C PRO A 56 15.97 5.55 1.44
N GLU A 57 17.18 5.04 1.54
CA GLU A 57 18.26 5.38 0.65
C GLU A 57 17.96 4.94 -0.78
N ALA A 58 17.29 3.79 -0.98
CA ALA A 58 16.88 3.36 -2.30
C ALA A 58 15.84 4.30 -2.93
N ILE A 59 14.90 4.81 -2.14
CA ILE A 59 13.92 5.81 -2.62
C ILE A 59 14.61 7.15 -2.92
N ILE A 60 15.54 7.58 -2.08
CA ILE A 60 16.24 8.87 -2.23
C ILE A 60 17.18 8.84 -3.44
N ASN A 61 17.87 7.72 -3.66
CA ASN A 61 18.78 7.54 -4.80
C ASN A 61 18.04 7.16 -6.09
N ALA A 62 16.75 6.81 -6.02
CA ALA A 62 15.97 6.50 -7.20
C ALA A 62 15.82 7.73 -8.12
N PRO A 63 15.82 7.53 -9.45
CA PRO A 63 15.50 8.60 -10.37
C PRO A 63 14.08 9.10 -10.09
N LYS A 64 13.93 10.41 -9.90
CA LYS A 64 12.62 11.03 -9.61
C LYS A 64 11.58 10.68 -10.69
N GLU A 65 12.03 10.58 -11.94
CA GLU A 65 11.19 10.18 -13.08
C GLU A 65 10.66 8.76 -12.96
N ASP A 66 11.44 7.81 -12.44
CA ASP A 66 11.00 6.43 -12.27
C ASP A 66 9.96 6.31 -11.15
N VAL A 67 10.18 7.00 -10.03
CA VAL A 67 9.21 7.05 -8.94
C VAL A 67 7.91 7.70 -9.41
N LEU A 68 8.00 8.81 -10.15
CA LEU A 68 6.84 9.50 -10.71
C LEU A 68 6.09 8.64 -11.74
N ASN A 69 6.82 7.99 -12.65
CA ASN A 69 6.24 7.09 -13.65
C ASN A 69 5.54 5.90 -12.99
N LEU A 70 6.11 5.36 -11.91
CA LEU A 70 5.50 4.26 -11.17
C LEU A 70 4.21 4.71 -10.48
N ILE A 71 4.18 5.89 -9.87
CA ILE A 71 2.95 6.48 -9.30
C ILE A 71 1.90 6.72 -10.39
N LEU A 72 2.29 7.34 -11.50
CA LEU A 72 1.40 7.64 -12.62
C LEU A 72 0.84 6.38 -13.29
N LEU A 73 1.66 5.35 -13.47
CA LEU A 73 1.23 4.07 -14.06
C LEU A 73 0.11 3.43 -13.23
N PHE A 74 0.23 3.47 -11.90
CA PHE A 74 -0.78 2.89 -11.02
C PHE A 74 -2.05 3.74 -10.96
N LEU A 75 -1.95 5.06 -10.94
CA LEU A 75 -3.11 5.94 -11.08
C LEU A 75 -3.84 5.71 -12.41
N LYS A 76 -3.09 5.58 -13.52
CA LYS A 76 -3.64 5.25 -14.84
C LYS A 76 -4.30 3.87 -14.84
N ARG A 77 -3.70 2.84 -14.24
CA ARG A 77 -4.31 1.50 -14.13
C ARG A 77 -5.63 1.53 -13.35
N VAL A 78 -5.74 2.35 -12.31
CA VAL A 78 -7.02 2.56 -11.60
C VAL A 78 -8.05 3.19 -12.54
N PHE A 79 -7.68 4.23 -13.31
CA PHE A 79 -8.58 4.84 -14.29
C PHE A 79 -9.02 3.87 -15.40
N TYR A 80 -8.08 3.15 -16.05
CA TYR A 80 -8.41 2.17 -17.08
C TYR A 80 -9.24 0.99 -16.53
N GLY A 81 -9.01 0.60 -15.28
CA GLY A 81 -9.81 -0.42 -14.60
C GLY A 81 -11.24 0.07 -14.32
N LEU A 82 -11.41 1.33 -13.96
CA LEU A 82 -12.72 1.97 -13.75
C LEU A 82 -13.47 2.16 -15.08
N GLU A 83 -12.81 2.58 -16.16
CA GLU A 83 -13.45 2.72 -17.47
C GLU A 83 -14.00 1.38 -17.97
N LYS A 84 -13.26 0.29 -17.81
CA LYS A 84 -13.72 -1.07 -18.15
C LYS A 84 -14.90 -1.56 -17.31
N LEU A 85 -15.09 -1.05 -16.09
CA LEU A 85 -16.23 -1.39 -15.24
C LEU A 85 -17.48 -0.58 -15.60
N ILE A 86 -17.32 0.60 -16.21
CA ILE A 86 -18.44 1.47 -16.63
C ILE A 86 -18.94 1.10 -18.03
N THR A 87 -18.11 0.46 -18.86
CA THR A 87 -18.48 -0.02 -20.21
C THR A 87 -18.88 -1.50 -20.30
N SER A 88 -19.03 -2.20 -19.17
CA SER A 88 -19.50 -3.59 -19.12
C SER A 88 -20.84 -3.71 -18.42
#